data_AF-A0A3B9P7P8-F1
#
_entry.id   AF-A0A3B9P7P8-F1
#
_cell.length_a   1.000
_cell.length_b   1.000
_cell.length_c   1.000
_cell.angle_alpha   90.00
_cell.angle_beta   90.00
_cell.angle_gamma   90.00
#
_symmetry.space_group_name_H-M   'P 1'
#
loop_
_entity.id
_entity.type
_entity.pdbx_description
1 polymer ?
#
loop_
_entity_poly.entity_id
_entity_poly.type
_entity_poly.pdbx_seq_one_letter_code
_entity_poly.pdbx_strand_id
1 'polypeptide(L)'
;QAIDVLDELGLAYEVDIVSAHRTPEKLMDYGQNAHKRGIKAIIAGAGGAAHLPGMEASVSPLPVIGVPVHSSNSIDGWDSVLSIL
;
A
#
# COMPACT_ATOMS: atom_id res chain seq x y z
N GLN A 1 5.53 -12.70 0.59
CA GLN A 1 5.78 -12.62 -0.86
C GLN A 1 6.56 -11.37 -1.23
N ALA A 2 5.99 -10.16 -1.13
CA ALA A 2 6.75 -8.95 -1.48
C ALA A 2 8.04 -8.79 -0.64
N ILE A 3 7.95 -9.04 0.67
CA ILE A 3 9.09 -9.04 1.59
C ILE A 3 10.18 -10.02 1.14
N ASP A 4 9.82 -11.27 0.86
CA ASP A 4 10.76 -12.32 0.44
C ASP A 4 11.55 -11.90 -0.81
N VAL A 5 10.89 -11.28 -1.79
CA VAL A 5 11.55 -10.76 -3.00
C VAL A 5 12.49 -9.60 -2.68
N LEU A 6 12.12 -8.71 -1.77
CA LEU A 6 12.99 -7.61 -1.34
C LEU A 6 14.23 -8.14 -0.60
N ASP A 7 14.07 -9.16 0.23
CA ASP A 7 15.17 -9.86 0.91
C ASP A 7 16.11 -10.52 -0.12
N GLU A 8 15.59 -11.25 -1.11
CA GLU A 8 16.37 -11.89 -2.18
C GLU A 8 17.19 -10.88 -3.00
N LEU A 9 16.63 -9.69 -3.22
CA LEU A 9 17.29 -8.60 -3.94
C LEU A 9 18.23 -7.77 -3.05
N GLY A 10 18.28 -8.04 -1.74
CA GLY A 10 19.09 -7.28 -0.78
C GLY A 10 18.64 -5.83 -0.63
N LEU A 11 17.35 -5.55 -0.80
CA LEU A 11 16.78 -4.21 -0.68
C LEU A 11 16.29 -3.97 0.75
N ALA A 12 16.69 -2.83 1.33
CA ALA A 12 16.17 -2.42 2.64
C ALA A 12 14.70 -1.96 2.52
N TYR A 13 13.88 -2.37 3.48
CA TYR A 13 12.47 -2.00 3.55
C TYR A 13 12.01 -1.83 5.00
N GLU A 14 10.84 -1.22 5.16
CA GLU A 14 10.08 -1.21 6.40
C GLU A 14 8.68 -1.75 6.14
N VAL A 15 8.06 -2.35 7.16
CA VAL A 15 6.72 -2.93 7.08
C VAL A 15 5.89 -2.38 8.22
N ASP A 16 4.69 -1.92 7.91
CA ASP A 16 3.75 -1.43 8.91
C ASP A 16 2.30 -1.74 8.49
N ILE A 17 1.39 -1.76 9.46
CA ILE A 17 -0.04 -1.90 9.24
C ILE A 17 -0.66 -0.50 9.27
N VAL A 18 -1.24 -0.11 8.15
CA VAL A 18 -1.94 1.17 7.96
C VAL A 18 -3.32 0.88 7.34
N SER A 19 -4.38 1.40 7.95
CA SER A 19 -5.75 1.18 7.50
C SER A 19 -6.36 2.48 7.00
N ALA A 20 -6.62 2.59 5.69
CA ALA A 20 -7.26 3.77 5.09
C ALA A 20 -8.58 4.16 5.78
N HIS A 21 -9.37 3.18 6.23
CA HIS A 21 -10.67 3.44 6.85
C HIS A 21 -10.64 3.59 8.38
N ARG A 22 -9.58 3.15 9.06
CA ARG A 22 -9.54 3.04 10.54
C ARG A 22 -8.46 3.87 11.19
N THR A 23 -7.38 4.15 10.46
CA THR A 23 -6.25 4.98 10.90
C THR A 23 -5.88 5.97 9.79
N PRO A 24 -6.82 6.82 9.31
CA PRO A 24 -6.57 7.72 8.19
C PRO A 24 -5.49 8.75 8.48
N GLU A 25 -5.36 9.21 9.74
CA GLU A 25 -4.30 10.13 10.15
C GLU A 25 -2.90 9.51 10.00
N LYS A 26 -2.74 8.23 10.36
CA LYS A 26 -1.49 7.49 10.19
C LYS A 26 -1.11 7.32 8.71
N LEU A 27 -2.10 7.01 7.87
CA LEU A 27 -1.91 6.98 6.41
C LEU A 27 -1.41 8.33 5.94
N MET A 28 -2.06 9.39 6.40
CA MET A 28 -1.72 10.73 5.97
C MET A 28 -0.31 11.16 6.36
N ASP A 29 0.06 10.91 7.61
CA ASP A 29 1.40 11.19 8.09
C ASP A 29 2.45 10.40 7.31
N TYR A 30 2.20 9.10 7.10
CA TYR A 30 3.12 8.23 6.37
C TYR A 30 3.35 8.73 4.94
N GLY A 31 2.30 8.98 4.17
CA GLY A 31 2.44 9.38 2.77
C GLY A 31 3.05 10.76 2.57
N GLN A 32 2.71 11.72 3.43
CA GLN A 32 3.30 13.07 3.39
C GLN A 32 4.78 13.10 3.78
N ASN A 33 5.25 12.14 4.58
CA ASN A 33 6.60 12.18 5.15
C ASN A 33 7.53 11.06 4.65
N ALA A 34 7.04 10.01 3.97
CA ALA A 34 7.86 8.90 3.48
C ALA A 34 9.06 9.35 2.62
N HIS A 35 8.85 10.29 1.69
CA HIS A 35 9.92 10.79 0.83
C HIS A 35 11.04 11.52 1.60
N LYS A 36 10.72 12.12 2.75
CA LYS A 36 11.69 12.79 3.64
C LYS A 36 12.51 11.79 4.45
N ARG A 37 12.00 10.56 4.64
CA ARG A 37 12.66 9.46 5.37
C ARG A 37 13.58 8.62 4.49
N GLY A 38 13.73 8.97 3.20
CA GLY A 38 14.60 8.24 2.26
C GLY A 38 13.93 7.09 1.52
N ILE A 39 12.63 6.83 1.77
CA ILE A 39 11.83 5.84 1.03
C ILE A 39 11.77 6.21 -0.46
N LYS A 40 11.87 5.22 -1.33
CA LYS A 40 11.92 5.39 -2.80
C LYS A 40 10.67 4.91 -3.52
N ALA A 41 9.93 3.98 -2.94
CA ALA A 41 8.67 3.47 -3.46
C ALA A 41 7.83 2.93 -2.30
N ILE A 42 6.52 2.87 -2.48
CA ILE A 42 5.58 2.31 -1.49
C ILE A 42 4.86 1.13 -2.13
N ILE A 43 4.82 0.00 -1.44
CA ILE A 43 4.00 -1.17 -1.82
C ILE A 43 2.81 -1.23 -0.86
N ALA A 44 1.61 -1.03 -1.38
CA ALA A 44 0.39 -0.94 -0.58
C ALA A 44 -0.54 -2.11 -0.92
N GLY A 45 -0.79 -3.00 0.05
CA GLY A 45 -1.71 -4.13 -0.09
C GLY A 45 -3.07 -3.86 0.54
N ALA A 46 -4.15 -4.03 -0.20
CA ALA A 46 -5.51 -3.91 0.33
C ALA A 46 -6.51 -4.79 -0.43
N GLY A 47 -7.58 -5.21 0.25
CA GLY A 47 -8.63 -6.07 -0.31
C GLY A 47 -10.04 -5.50 -0.10
N GLY A 48 -11.00 -5.97 -0.88
CA GLY A 48 -12.37 -5.44 -0.91
C GLY A 48 -12.42 -4.06 -1.57
N ALA A 49 -13.05 -3.09 -0.89
CA ALA A 49 -12.99 -1.67 -1.25
C ALA A 49 -11.60 -1.09 -0.91
N ALA A 50 -10.63 -1.39 -1.77
CA ALA A 50 -9.20 -1.30 -1.48
C ALA A 50 -8.62 0.12 -1.68
N HIS A 51 -8.98 1.06 -0.80
CA HIS A 51 -8.60 2.48 -0.94
C HIS A 51 -7.16 2.82 -0.56
N LEU A 52 -6.45 1.95 0.18
CA LEU A 52 -5.12 2.26 0.71
C LEU A 52 -4.12 2.71 -0.36
N PRO A 53 -3.94 2.00 -1.51
CA PRO A 53 -2.95 2.40 -2.51
C PRO A 53 -3.27 3.75 -3.15
N GLY A 54 -4.54 3.99 -3.50
CA GLY A 54 -4.95 5.24 -4.13
C GLY A 54 -4.83 6.45 -3.19
N MET A 55 -5.21 6.29 -1.92
CA MET A 55 -5.05 7.34 -0.92
C MET A 55 -3.58 7.68 -0.69
N GLU A 56 -2.72 6.66 -0.59
CA GLU A 56 -1.28 6.84 -0.42
C GLU A 56 -0.65 7.58 -1.62
N ALA A 57 -1.03 7.19 -2.84
CA ALA A 57 -0.59 7.84 -4.07
C ALA A 57 -1.08 9.29 -4.19
N SER A 58 -2.23 9.62 -3.61
CA SER A 58 -2.78 10.98 -3.65
C SER A 58 -2.01 11.98 -2.78
N VAL A 59 -1.26 11.49 -1.80
CA VAL A 59 -0.65 12.32 -0.74
C VAL A 59 0.87 12.20 -0.66
N SER A 60 1.45 11.21 -1.34
CA SER A 60 2.89 11.03 -1.46
C SER A 60 3.38 11.38 -2.87
N PRO A 61 4.55 12.03 -3.01
CA PRO A 61 5.18 12.21 -4.33
C PRO A 61 5.89 10.94 -4.82
N LEU A 62 5.91 9.86 -4.02
CA LEU A 62 6.59 8.61 -4.34
C LEU A 62 5.74 7.73 -5.26
N PRO A 63 6.36 6.88 -6.09
CA PRO A 63 5.64 5.84 -6.81
C PRO A 63 5.00 4.86 -5.82
N VAL A 64 3.71 4.59 -6.01
CA VAL A 64 2.93 3.66 -5.20
C VAL A 64 2.50 2.47 -6.05
N ILE A 65 2.83 1.26 -5.59
CA ILE A 65 2.47 -0.01 -6.22
C ILE A 65 1.34 -0.62 -5.41
N GLY A 66 0.14 -0.62 -5.97
CA GLY A 66 -1.04 -1.26 -5.36
C GLY A 66 -1.05 -2.76 -5.59
N VAL A 67 -1.25 -3.54 -4.53
CA VAL A 67 -1.39 -5.00 -4.58
C VAL A 67 -2.81 -5.37 -4.15
N PRO A 68 -3.68 -5.77 -5.09
CA PRO A 68 -5.02 -6.27 -4.78
C PRO A 68 -4.92 -7.56 -3.96
N VAL A 69 -5.50 -7.56 -2.76
CA VAL A 69 -5.50 -8.72 -1.87
C VAL A 69 -6.85 -9.42 -1.96
N HIS A 70 -6.81 -10.71 -2.31
CA HIS A 70 -8.00 -11.56 -2.31
C HIS A 70 -8.58 -11.65 -0.88
N SER A 71 -9.86 -11.30 -0.71
CA SER A 71 -10.56 -11.45 0.56
C SER A 71 -11.63 -12.54 0.45
N SER A 72 -11.93 -13.23 1.55
CA SER A 72 -12.99 -14.26 1.55
C SER A 72 -14.38 -13.73 1.19
N ASN A 73 -14.59 -12.41 1.36
CA ASN A 73 -15.82 -11.71 1.04
C ASN A 73 -15.72 -10.93 -0.28
N SER A 74 -14.64 -11.16 -1.06
CA SER A 74 -14.43 -10.49 -2.34
C SER A 74 -15.04 -11.25 -3.51
N ILE A 75 -15.32 -10.53 -4.60
CA ILE A 75 -15.72 -11.12 -5.88
C ILE A 75 -14.46 -11.67 -6.56
N ASP A 76 -13.85 -12.71 -5.97
CA ASP A 76 -12.61 -13.31 -6.46
C ASP A 76 -11.47 -12.26 -6.65
N GLY A 77 -11.40 -11.28 -5.74
CA GLY A 77 -10.46 -10.16 -5.80
C GLY A 77 -10.75 -9.08 -6.85
N TRP A 78 -11.78 -9.21 -7.69
CA TRP A 78 -12.11 -8.20 -8.72
C TRP A 78 -12.50 -6.85 -8.13
N ASP A 79 -13.16 -6.85 -6.98
CA ASP A 79 -13.46 -5.62 -6.23
C ASP A 79 -12.19 -4.82 -5.88
N SER A 80 -11.13 -5.54 -5.50
CA SER A 80 -9.85 -5.01 -5.09
C SER A 80 -9.07 -4.50 -6.29
N VAL A 81 -9.08 -5.26 -7.40
CA VAL A 81 -8.48 -4.87 -8.67
C VAL A 81 -9.12 -3.58 -9.19
N LEU A 82 -10.45 -3.53 -9.27
CA LEU A 82 -11.18 -2.36 -9.77
C LEU A 82 -11.11 -1.15 -8.84
N SER A 83 -10.82 -1.35 -7.56
CA SER A 83 -10.60 -0.25 -6.60
C SER A 83 -9.19 0.35 -6.67
N ILE A 84 -8.23 -0.37 -7.26
CA ILE A 84 -6.81 0.00 -7.29
C ILE A 84 -6.34 0.49 -8.67
N LEU A 85 -6.95 -0.01 -9.76
CA LEU A 85 -6.64 0.36 -11.16
C LEU A 85 -7.23 1.73 -11.57
#